data_AF-A0A179SLW7-F1
#
_entry.id   AF-A0A179SLW7-F1
#
_cell.length_a   1.000
_cell.length_b   1.000
_cell.length_c   1.000
_cell.angle_alpha   90.00
_cell.angle_beta   90.00
_cell.angle_gamma   90.00
#
_symmetry.space_group_name_H-M   'P 1'
#
loop_
_entity.id
_entity.type
_entity.pdbx_description
1 polymer ?
#
loop_
_entity_poly.entity_id
_entity_poly.type
_entity_poly.pdbx_seq_one_letter_code
_entity_poly.pdbx_strand_id
1 'polypeptide(L)'
;MVASEDQQIASMIKGVLRRQFDYILKDPYANTFNETANGSGYQDDETDMSPIVWERKYEIDSLCFPIQLAYFYWKETNDLSIFDNTFFNVVRTILKTWKVEQNHDEQSSYRFHRKNVILIDTLPNDGKGSETAWTGMTWTRFRQVMMLVCLVITFPRICLLLLY
;
A
#
# COMPACT_ATOMS: atom_id res chain seq x y z
N MET A 1 17.72 -4.10 -16.72
CA MET A 1 17.77 -3.29 -15.48
C MET A 1 19.08 -3.61 -14.77
N VAL A 2 19.77 -2.69 -14.09
CA VAL A 2 21.10 -2.98 -13.47
C VAL A 2 21.08 -4.25 -12.58
N ALA A 3 19.93 -4.57 -11.99
CA ALA A 3 19.72 -5.79 -11.21
C ALA A 3 19.98 -7.12 -11.96
N SER A 4 19.85 -7.17 -13.30
CA SER A 4 20.18 -8.38 -14.07
C SER A 4 21.69 -8.59 -14.23
N GLU A 5 22.47 -7.53 -14.06
CA GLU A 5 23.91 -7.49 -14.27
C GLU A 5 24.69 -7.48 -12.95
N ASP A 6 24.03 -7.15 -11.83
CA ASP A 6 24.62 -7.03 -10.51
C ASP A 6 23.79 -7.77 -9.43
N GLN A 7 24.35 -8.87 -8.92
CA GLN A 7 23.73 -9.70 -7.90
C GLN A 7 23.56 -8.98 -6.54
N GLN A 8 24.45 -8.03 -6.21
CA GLN A 8 24.34 -7.24 -4.99
C GLN A 8 23.14 -6.30 -5.06
N ILE A 9 22.92 -5.67 -6.21
CA ILE A 9 21.74 -4.82 -6.46
C ILE A 9 20.46 -5.65 -6.45
N ALA A 10 20.46 -6.84 -7.07
CA ALA A 10 19.32 -7.75 -7.00
C ALA A 10 18.97 -8.15 -5.56
N SER A 11 19.99 -8.48 -4.74
CA SER A 11 19.80 -8.80 -3.32
C SER A 11 19.22 -7.62 -2.53
N MET A 12 19.71 -6.40 -2.79
CA MET A 12 19.19 -5.19 -2.15
C MET A 12 17.71 -4.96 -2.49
N ILE A 13 17.33 -5.04 -3.77
CA ILE A 13 15.93 -4.87 -4.20
C ILE A 13 15.03 -5.93 -3.55
N LYS A 14 15.50 -7.18 -3.47
CA LYS A 14 14.80 -8.25 -2.77
C LYS A 14 14.57 -7.92 -1.30
N GLY A 15 15.58 -7.40 -0.61
CA GLY A 15 15.48 -6.94 0.78
C GLY A 15 14.44 -5.81 0.95
N VAL A 16 14.41 -4.85 0.02
CA VAL A 16 13.40 -3.78 -0.01
C VAL A 16 12.00 -4.36 -0.17
N LEU A 17 11.79 -5.28 -1.12
CA LEU A 17 10.49 -5.94 -1.32
C LEU A 17 10.02 -6.67 -0.06
N ARG A 18 10.91 -7.42 0.60
CA ARG A 18 10.57 -8.11 1.86
C ARG A 18 10.15 -7.14 2.94
N ARG A 19 10.86 -6.01 3.07
CA ARG A 19 10.51 -4.99 4.05
C ARG A 19 9.16 -4.34 3.72
N GLN A 20 8.88 -4.04 2.45
CA GLN A 20 7.59 -3.49 2.01
C GLN A 20 6.43 -4.45 2.28
N PHE A 21 6.63 -5.74 2.04
CA PHE A 21 5.64 -6.78 2.37
C PHE A 21 5.32 -6.79 3.87
N ASP A 22 6.35 -6.75 4.70
CA ASP A 22 6.21 -6.71 6.15
C ASP A 22 5.50 -5.44 6.65
N TYR A 23 5.59 -4.33 5.91
CA TYR A 23 4.89 -3.09 6.23
C TYR A 23 3.42 -3.15 5.84
N ILE A 24 3.09 -3.65 4.64
CA ILE A 24 1.69 -3.85 4.22
C ILE A 24 0.94 -4.78 5.19
N LEU A 25 1.62 -5.83 5.68
CA LEU A 25 1.03 -6.75 6.65
C LEU A 25 0.85 -6.14 8.04
N LYS A 26 1.64 -5.12 8.41
CA LYS A 26 1.45 -4.38 9.66
C LYS A 26 0.27 -3.43 9.56
N ASP A 27 0.18 -2.66 8.49
CA ASP A 27 -0.94 -1.76 8.26
C ASP A 27 -1.13 -1.44 6.77
N PRO A 28 -2.15 -2.00 6.09
CA PRO A 28 -2.38 -1.74 4.68
C PRO A 28 -2.95 -0.34 4.41
N TYR A 29 -3.28 0.44 5.45
CA TYR A 29 -3.74 1.82 5.31
C TYR A 29 -2.64 2.87 5.49
N ALA A 30 -1.44 2.45 5.94
CA ALA A 30 -0.33 3.37 6.15
C ALA A 30 0.50 3.56 4.87
N ASN A 31 0.88 4.81 4.59
CA ASN A 31 1.79 5.16 3.49
C ASN A 31 3.26 5.10 3.93
N THR A 32 3.56 5.38 5.21
CA THR A 32 4.94 5.53 5.68
C THR A 32 5.21 4.80 7.00
N PHE A 33 6.37 4.15 7.10
CA PHE A 33 6.76 3.34 8.25
C PHE A 33 8.16 3.71 8.76
N ASN A 34 8.33 3.57 10.06
CA ASN A 34 9.61 3.68 10.75
C ASN A 34 10.46 2.41 10.53
N GLU A 35 11.78 2.56 10.62
CA GLU A 35 12.70 1.41 10.61
C GLU A 35 12.50 0.50 11.83
N THR A 36 12.16 1.11 12.98
CA THR A 36 11.88 0.45 14.26
C THR A 36 10.62 1.04 14.89
N ALA A 37 9.99 0.34 15.84
CA ALA A 37 8.77 0.77 16.51
C ALA A 37 9.04 1.90 17.54
N ASN A 38 9.57 3.03 17.09
CA ASN A 38 10.06 4.13 17.93
C ASN A 38 9.03 5.26 18.15
N GLY A 39 7.85 5.18 17.55
CA GLY A 39 6.80 6.19 17.69
C GLY A 39 7.16 7.54 17.09
N SER A 40 8.11 7.61 16.16
CA SER A 40 8.38 8.84 15.42
C SER A 40 7.31 9.07 14.34
N GLY A 41 7.10 10.34 13.97
CA GLY A 41 6.15 10.74 12.92
C GLY A 41 4.91 11.43 13.47
N TYR A 42 3.81 11.38 12.70
CA TYR A 42 2.56 12.10 12.97
C TYR A 42 1.67 11.36 13.98
N GLN A 43 2.19 11.07 15.17
CA GLN A 43 1.47 10.31 16.19
C GLN A 43 0.25 11.04 16.79
N ASP A 44 0.19 12.37 16.62
CA ASP A 44 -0.95 13.18 17.08
C ASP A 44 -2.14 13.19 16.08
N ASP A 45 -2.02 12.49 14.94
CA ASP A 45 -3.14 12.29 14.02
C ASP A 45 -4.23 11.44 14.68
N GLU A 46 -5.48 11.83 14.48
CA GLU A 46 -6.65 11.09 14.96
C GLU A 46 -6.98 9.96 13.97
N THR A 47 -6.23 8.87 14.13
CA THR A 47 -6.37 7.60 13.39
C THR A 47 -5.77 6.47 14.23
N ASP A 48 -5.88 5.22 13.76
CA ASP A 48 -5.35 4.04 14.44
C ASP A 48 -3.81 3.95 14.29
N MET A 49 -3.09 4.89 14.90
CA MET A 49 -1.62 4.95 14.85
C MET A 49 -0.98 3.81 15.66
N SER A 50 0.21 3.40 15.22
CA SER A 50 1.07 2.48 15.96
C SER A 50 2.54 2.94 15.89
N PRO A 51 3.41 2.52 16.82
CA PRO A 51 4.78 3.04 16.89
C PRO A 51 5.66 2.77 15.66
N ILE A 52 5.28 1.80 14.82
CA ILE A 52 5.96 1.48 13.56
C ILE A 52 5.48 2.34 12.39
N VAL A 53 4.32 2.99 12.50
CA VAL A 53 3.75 3.84 11.45
C VAL A 53 4.23 5.28 11.67
N TRP A 54 4.85 5.87 10.65
CA TRP A 54 5.25 7.28 10.68
C TRP A 54 4.09 8.19 10.26
N GLU A 55 3.33 7.78 9.24
CA GLU A 55 2.12 8.46 8.77
C GLU A 55 1.14 7.41 8.24
N ARG A 56 -0.15 7.63 8.47
CA ARG A 56 -1.23 6.69 8.13
C ARG A 56 -2.22 7.26 7.11
N LYS A 57 -1.71 7.91 6.06
CA LYS A 57 -2.56 8.40 4.96
C LYS A 57 -2.79 7.27 3.97
N TYR A 58 -4.04 6.81 3.86
CA TYR A 58 -4.38 5.75 2.92
C TYR A 58 -4.29 6.21 1.46
N GLU A 59 -3.36 5.60 0.73
CA GLU A 59 -3.07 5.81 -0.67
C GLU A 59 -3.10 4.46 -1.40
N ILE A 60 -3.98 4.28 -2.38
CA ILE A 60 -4.03 3.03 -3.17
C ILE A 60 -2.67 2.71 -3.80
N ASP A 61 -1.94 3.73 -4.24
CA ASP A 61 -0.64 3.57 -4.88
C ASP A 61 0.43 2.99 -3.93
N SER A 62 0.35 3.26 -2.63
CA SER A 62 1.21 2.64 -1.61
C SER A 62 1.09 1.11 -1.59
N LEU A 63 -0.07 0.55 -1.95
CA LEU A 63 -0.29 -0.89 -2.09
C LEU A 63 0.11 -1.43 -3.47
N CYS A 64 0.14 -0.57 -4.48
CA CYS A 64 0.46 -0.95 -5.85
C CYS A 64 1.96 -1.00 -6.14
N PHE A 65 2.74 -0.06 -5.58
CA PHE A 65 4.18 0.02 -5.85
C PHE A 65 4.96 -1.25 -5.48
N PRO A 66 4.74 -1.88 -4.32
CA PRO A 66 5.46 -3.12 -3.96
C PRO A 66 5.13 -4.28 -4.91
N ILE A 67 3.89 -4.35 -5.38
CA ILE A 67 3.42 -5.37 -6.33
C ILE A 67 4.04 -5.14 -7.72
N GLN A 68 4.10 -3.89 -8.17
CA GLN A 68 4.76 -3.51 -9.42
C GLN A 68 6.27 -3.79 -9.38
N LEU A 69 6.93 -3.44 -8.28
CA LEU A 69 8.36 -3.70 -8.07
C LEU A 69 8.65 -5.21 -8.04
N ALA A 70 7.79 -6.02 -7.41
CA ALA A 70 7.93 -7.47 -7.39
C ALA A 70 7.87 -8.06 -8.81
N TYR A 71 6.93 -7.58 -9.64
CA TYR A 71 6.84 -7.99 -11.03
C TYR A 71 8.09 -7.62 -11.83
N PHE A 72 8.57 -6.37 -11.73
CA PHE A 72 9.79 -5.96 -12.43
C PHE A 72 11.03 -6.70 -11.96
N TYR A 73 11.17 -6.92 -10.65
CA TYR A 73 12.24 -7.71 -10.07
C TYR A 73 12.29 -9.11 -10.67
N TRP A 74 11.15 -9.81 -10.68
CA TRP A 74 11.04 -11.14 -11.28
C TRP A 74 11.35 -11.13 -12.78
N LYS A 75 10.78 -10.18 -13.54
CA LYS A 75 10.98 -10.11 -15.00
C LYS A 75 12.44 -9.93 -15.40
N GLU A 76 13.22 -9.24 -14.57
CA GLU A 76 14.61 -8.90 -14.87
C GLU A 76 15.61 -9.92 -14.29
N THR A 77 15.26 -10.60 -13.19
CA THR A 77 16.17 -11.54 -12.50
C THR A 77 15.81 -13.01 -12.69
N ASN A 78 14.57 -13.30 -13.11
CA ASN A 78 13.93 -14.62 -13.04
C ASN A 78 13.90 -15.25 -11.62
N ASP A 79 14.17 -14.48 -10.56
CA ASP A 79 14.09 -14.98 -9.18
C ASP A 79 12.62 -15.03 -8.73
N LEU A 80 12.12 -16.25 -8.53
CA LEU A 80 10.77 -16.53 -8.03
C LEU A 80 10.66 -16.57 -6.51
N SER A 81 11.77 -16.55 -5.79
CA SER A 81 11.78 -16.75 -4.34
C SER A 81 11.18 -15.61 -3.52
N ILE A 82 10.79 -14.49 -4.15
CA ILE A 82 9.97 -13.46 -3.51
C ILE A 82 8.47 -13.84 -3.44
N PHE A 83 8.01 -14.78 -4.27
CA PHE A 83 6.62 -15.23 -4.35
C PHE A 83 6.38 -16.42 -3.42
N ASP A 84 6.52 -16.18 -2.12
CA ASP A 84 6.25 -17.15 -1.07
C ASP A 84 4.97 -16.83 -0.30
N ASN A 85 4.73 -17.57 0.78
CA ASN A 85 3.56 -17.38 1.65
C ASN A 85 3.38 -15.94 2.14
N THR A 86 4.47 -15.21 2.38
CA THR A 86 4.41 -13.80 2.80
C THR A 86 3.84 -12.95 1.68
N PHE A 87 4.32 -13.12 0.45
CA PHE A 87 3.76 -12.41 -0.71
C PHE A 87 2.27 -12.73 -0.92
N PHE A 88 1.87 -14.00 -0.83
CA PHE A 88 0.45 -14.36 -0.96
C PHE A 88 -0.41 -13.75 0.15
N ASN A 89 0.09 -13.65 1.37
CA ASN A 89 -0.59 -12.96 2.46
C ASN A 89 -0.71 -11.46 2.17
N VAL A 90 0.33 -10.82 1.65
CA VAL A 90 0.28 -9.41 1.23
C VAL A 90 -0.80 -9.19 0.19
N VAL A 91 -0.83 -9.99 -0.88
CA VAL A 91 -1.84 -9.86 -1.94
C VAL A 91 -3.25 -10.05 -1.39
N ARG A 92 -3.47 -11.03 -0.51
CA ARG A 92 -4.78 -11.24 0.15
C ARG A 92 -5.17 -10.04 1.00
N THR A 93 -4.23 -9.47 1.75
CA THR A 93 -4.46 -8.26 2.56
C THR A 93 -4.86 -7.10 1.67
N ILE A 94 -4.14 -6.83 0.58
CA ILE A 94 -4.47 -5.77 -0.39
C ILE A 94 -5.86 -5.96 -0.97
N LEU A 95 -6.17 -7.18 -1.46
CA LEU A 95 -7.48 -7.50 -2.03
C LEU A 95 -8.62 -7.33 -1.00
N LYS A 96 -8.38 -7.73 0.25
CA LYS A 96 -9.34 -7.55 1.33
C LYS A 96 -9.58 -6.07 1.62
N THR A 97 -8.51 -5.28 1.72
CA THR A 97 -8.59 -3.82 1.89
C THR A 97 -9.39 -3.19 0.75
N TRP A 98 -9.01 -3.43 -0.51
CA TRP A 98 -9.73 -2.86 -1.64
C TRP A 98 -11.20 -3.27 -1.69
N LYS A 99 -11.54 -4.52 -1.35
CA LYS A 99 -12.94 -4.95 -1.32
C LYS A 99 -13.76 -4.22 -0.25
N VAL A 100 -13.19 -3.98 0.94
CA VAL A 100 -13.83 -3.16 1.98
C VAL A 100 -14.00 -1.73 1.48
N GLU A 101 -12.96 -1.17 0.88
CA GLU A 101 -12.91 0.21 0.40
C GLU A 101 -13.75 0.45 -0.86
N GLN A 102 -14.29 -0.57 -1.52
CA GLN A 102 -15.32 -0.38 -2.55
C GLN A 102 -16.64 0.12 -1.96
N ASN A 103 -16.92 -0.16 -0.69
CA ASN A 103 -18.07 0.35 0.05
C ASN A 103 -17.61 1.03 1.34
N HIS A 104 -16.80 2.10 1.16
CA HIS A 104 -16.11 2.81 2.24
C HIS A 104 -17.06 3.27 3.34
N ASP A 105 -18.16 3.93 2.96
CA ASP A 105 -19.06 4.59 3.92
C ASP A 105 -19.75 3.61 4.87
N GLU A 106 -20.04 2.38 4.41
CA GLU A 106 -20.73 1.34 5.17
C GLU A 106 -19.77 0.32 5.82
N GLN A 107 -18.65 -0.01 5.18
CA GLN A 107 -17.78 -1.13 5.60
C GLN A 107 -16.43 -0.71 6.15
N SER A 108 -15.91 0.47 5.79
CA SER A 108 -14.58 0.87 6.21
C SER A 108 -14.54 1.39 7.64
N SER A 109 -13.60 0.87 8.42
CA SER A 109 -13.21 1.42 9.72
C SER A 109 -12.14 2.51 9.60
N TYR A 110 -11.57 2.76 8.42
CA TYR A 110 -10.52 3.75 8.25
C TYR A 110 -11.06 5.16 8.51
N ARG A 111 -10.48 5.84 9.49
CA ARG A 111 -10.70 7.26 9.77
C ARG A 111 -9.37 7.96 9.83
N PHE A 112 -9.32 9.20 9.37
CA PHE A 112 -8.12 10.02 9.46
C PHE A 112 -8.49 11.49 9.66
N HIS A 113 -8.04 12.08 10.75
CA HIS A 113 -8.18 13.51 10.97
C HIS A 113 -6.89 14.12 11.51
N ARG A 114 -6.48 15.24 10.92
CA ARG A 114 -5.32 16.04 11.32
C ARG A 114 -5.78 17.46 11.66
N LYS A 115 -5.34 17.98 12.81
CA LYS A 115 -5.72 19.29 13.34
C LYS A 115 -4.90 20.41 12.72
N ASN A 116 -5.50 21.60 12.60
CA ASN A 116 -4.83 22.86 12.21
C ASN A 116 -4.09 22.79 10.85
N VAL A 117 -4.59 21.97 9.92
CA VAL A 117 -4.05 21.84 8.57
C VAL A 117 -5.07 22.21 7.51
N ILE A 118 -4.62 22.29 6.26
CA ILE A 118 -5.47 22.51 5.09
C ILE A 118 -6.39 21.28 4.91
N LEU A 119 -7.58 21.49 4.34
CA LEU A 119 -8.55 20.44 4.00
C LEU A 119 -8.03 19.32 3.08
N ILE A 120 -6.86 19.51 2.44
CA ILE A 120 -6.20 18.48 1.64
C ILE A 120 -5.40 17.49 2.50
N ASP A 121 -5.04 17.89 3.71
CA ASP A 121 -4.22 17.12 4.65
C ASP A 121 -5.05 16.45 5.76
N THR A 122 -6.37 16.53 5.69
CA THR A 122 -7.30 15.92 6.65
C THR A 122 -8.58 15.46 5.92
N LEU A 123 -9.40 14.61 6.55
CA LEU A 123 -10.65 14.15 5.97
C LEU A 123 -11.86 14.83 6.63
N PRO A 124 -12.83 15.33 5.82
CA PRO A 124 -14.11 15.79 6.35
C PRO A 124 -14.96 14.61 6.88
N ASN A 125 -16.17 14.90 7.36
CA ASN A 125 -17.16 13.91 7.80
C ASN A 125 -16.61 12.97 8.88
N ASP A 126 -16.10 13.54 9.96
CA ASP A 126 -15.56 12.78 11.11
C ASP A 126 -14.45 11.80 10.69
N GLY A 127 -13.56 12.26 9.80
CA GLY A 127 -12.44 11.45 9.33
C GLY A 127 -12.78 10.42 8.25
N LYS A 128 -14.02 10.33 7.75
CA LYS A 128 -14.42 9.41 6.66
C LYS A 128 -14.01 9.91 5.28
N GLY A 129 -14.03 11.22 5.07
CA GLY A 129 -13.96 11.81 3.75
C GLY A 129 -15.34 12.01 3.13
N SER A 130 -15.36 12.47 1.89
CA SER A 130 -16.61 12.73 1.17
C SER A 130 -17.36 11.43 0.89
N GLU A 131 -18.68 11.47 1.00
CA GLU A 131 -19.56 10.34 0.66
C GLU A 131 -19.34 9.88 -0.79
N THR A 132 -19.44 8.58 -1.01
CA THR A 132 -19.24 7.96 -2.31
C THR A 132 -20.35 6.98 -2.64
N ALA A 133 -20.71 6.92 -3.93
CA ALA A 133 -21.62 5.90 -4.43
C ALA A 133 -20.84 4.64 -4.83
N TRP A 134 -21.51 3.49 -4.76
CA TRP A 134 -20.95 2.23 -5.26
C TRP A 134 -20.71 2.30 -6.78
N THR A 135 -19.48 2.05 -7.21
CA THR A 135 -19.08 2.02 -8.63
C THR A 135 -18.30 0.76 -9.02
N GLY A 136 -17.91 -0.06 -8.06
CA GLY A 136 -16.95 -1.15 -8.25
C GLY A 136 -15.48 -0.71 -8.20
N MET A 137 -15.18 0.60 -8.17
CA MET A 137 -13.84 1.10 -7.85
C MET A 137 -13.62 1.07 -6.32
N THR A 138 -12.36 0.95 -5.90
CA THR A 138 -11.97 1.11 -4.48
C THR A 138 -11.75 2.58 -4.15
N TRP A 139 -12.12 2.99 -2.95
CA TRP A 139 -11.96 4.35 -2.45
C TRP A 139 -10.50 4.72 -2.21
N THR A 140 -10.15 5.99 -2.39
CA THR A 140 -8.90 6.61 -1.93
C THR A 140 -9.13 8.10 -1.80
N ARG A 141 -8.59 8.73 -0.75
CA ARG A 141 -8.57 10.21 -0.66
C ARG A 141 -7.20 10.74 -1.02
N PHE A 142 -6.17 10.27 -0.32
CA PHE A 142 -4.83 10.78 -0.50
C PHE A 142 -4.29 10.25 -1.83
N ARG A 143 -3.47 11.09 -2.45
CA ARG A 143 -2.91 10.84 -3.76
C ARG A 143 -1.48 11.33 -3.75
N GLN A 144 -0.56 10.46 -4.10
CA GLN A 144 0.76 10.92 -4.48
C GLN A 144 0.66 11.70 -5.79
N VAL A 145 1.41 12.80 -5.91
CA VAL A 145 1.45 13.65 -7.12
C VAL A 145 1.86 12.83 -8.37
N MET A 146 2.38 11.61 -8.19
CA MET A 146 2.76 10.68 -9.24
C MET A 146 1.76 9.53 -9.46
N MET A 147 0.89 9.77 -10.44
CA MET A 147 0.35 8.82 -11.45
C MET A 147 -0.86 7.90 -11.18
N LEU A 148 -1.70 7.87 -12.23
CA LEU A 148 -3.04 7.30 -12.42
C LEU A 148 -3.02 5.88 -13.06
N VAL A 149 -1.92 5.14 -13.01
CA VAL A 149 -1.68 4.00 -13.96
C VAL A 149 -1.56 2.62 -13.29
N CYS A 150 -1.74 2.50 -11.97
CA CYS A 150 -1.55 1.19 -11.32
C CYS A 150 -2.73 0.22 -11.45
N LEU A 151 -3.99 0.69 -11.50
CA LEU A 151 -5.13 -0.23 -11.38
C LEU A 151 -5.45 -1.02 -12.66
N VAL A 152 -5.19 -0.47 -13.85
CA VAL A 152 -5.74 -1.01 -15.12
C VAL A 152 -4.78 -1.97 -15.83
N ILE A 153 -3.46 -1.79 -15.70
CA ILE A 153 -2.49 -2.50 -16.56
C ILE A 153 -1.76 -3.64 -15.82
N THR A 154 -1.46 -3.46 -14.53
CA THR A 154 -0.56 -4.38 -13.79
C THR A 154 -1.33 -5.48 -13.06
N PHE A 155 -2.51 -5.17 -12.53
CA PHE A 155 -3.29 -6.10 -11.70
C PHE A 155 -3.76 -7.37 -12.43
N PRO A 156 -4.27 -7.32 -13.68
CA PRO A 156 -4.67 -8.54 -14.39
C PRO A 156 -3.50 -9.49 -14.66
N ARG A 157 -2.32 -8.96 -14.98
CA ARG A 157 -1.12 -9.76 -15.32
C ARG A 157 -0.51 -10.43 -14.09
N ILE A 158 -0.62 -9.83 -12.92
CA ILE A 158 -0.17 -10.43 -11.65
C ILE A 158 -1.20 -11.44 -11.13
N CYS A 159 -2.50 -11.17 -11.26
CA CYS A 159 -3.54 -12.18 -10.97
C CYS A 159 -3.43 -13.41 -11.88
N LEU A 160 -3.02 -13.26 -13.14
CA LEU A 160 -2.72 -14.37 -14.04
C LEU A 160 -1.55 -15.24 -13.53
N LEU A 161 -0.54 -14.66 -12.88
CA LEU A 161 0.55 -15.42 -12.24
C LEU A 161 0.13 -16.14 -10.95
N LEU A 162 -0.96 -15.72 -10.31
CA LEU A 162 -1.51 -16.39 -9.11
C LEU A 162 -2.36 -17.63 -9.45
N LEU A 163 -2.66 -17.84 -10.74
CA LEU A 163 -3.49 -18.94 -11.25
C LEU A 163 -2.68 -20.06 -11.93
N TYR A 164 -1.34 -19.98 -11.92
CA TYR A 164 -0.44 -21.01 -12.43
C TYR A 164 0.57 -21.47 -11.37
#